data_AF-A0AAV0BB84-F1
#
_entry.id   AF-A0AAV0BB84-F1
#
_cell.length_a   1.000
_cell.length_b   1.000
_cell.length_c   1.000
_cell.angle_alpha   90.00
_cell.angle_beta   90.00
_cell.angle_gamma   90.00
#
_symmetry.space_group_name_H-M   'P 1'
#
loop_
_entity.id
_entity.type
_entity.pdbx_description
1 polymer ?
#
loop_
_entity_poly.entity_id
_entity_poly.type
_entity_poly.pdbx_seq_one_letter_code
_entity_poly.pdbx_strand_id
1 'polypeptide(L)'
;MLHFNPLIYNSIDDAHSYSAELFPEGLIGVVGSFLRIFTIPKLGVKVKQDSMPLSYTPQKMILDPATKNVITIEPEHGTVSPSEKAEHLAQHQAEGLDFDDEAFDDKIVGVPRADAGKWVSCIRIANPLEVVTLSKVDLDNNECATSVVIVSFAIQEGNSPVLVVGTAKDAFVQPRMCKMALSMFISLSMKEKKLNLCTRLKKLVKFTSLIALDQNR
;
A
#
# COMPACT_ATOMS: atom_id res chain seq x y z
N MET A 1 -25.77 -28.70 -11.33
CA MET A 1 -24.47 -28.94 -10.66
C MET A 1 -24.63 -28.49 -9.22
N LEU A 2 -24.31 -29.34 -8.24
CA LEU A 2 -24.46 -29.02 -6.82
C LEU A 2 -23.23 -28.20 -6.36
N HIS A 3 -23.44 -27.14 -5.56
CA HIS A 3 -22.36 -26.28 -5.07
C HIS A 3 -22.30 -26.30 -3.54
N PHE A 4 -21.10 -26.50 -2.99
CA PHE A 4 -20.82 -26.44 -1.56
C PHE A 4 -19.83 -25.30 -1.31
N ASN A 5 -20.35 -24.12 -0.96
CA ASN A 5 -19.53 -22.95 -0.64
C ASN A 5 -19.59 -22.69 0.87
N PRO A 6 -18.45 -22.63 1.58
CA PRO A 6 -18.45 -22.27 2.98
C PRO A 6 -18.88 -20.82 3.17
N LEU A 7 -19.54 -20.53 4.29
CA LEU A 7 -19.88 -19.18 4.70
C LEU A 7 -18.69 -18.56 5.42
N ILE A 8 -18.32 -17.33 5.05
CA ILE A 8 -17.30 -16.55 5.77
C ILE A 8 -18.00 -15.88 6.95
N TYR A 9 -18.13 -16.66 8.03
CA TYR A 9 -18.80 -16.27 9.25
C TYR A 9 -18.19 -17.01 10.45
N ASN A 10 -18.56 -16.61 11.66
CA ASN A 10 -18.22 -17.37 12.86
C ASN A 10 -18.91 -18.76 12.82
N SER A 11 -18.39 -19.71 13.60
CA SER A 11 -19.03 -21.02 13.76
C SER A 11 -20.47 -20.84 14.25
N ILE A 12 -21.41 -21.52 13.58
CA ILE A 12 -22.83 -21.54 13.93
C ILE A 12 -23.14 -22.92 14.48
N ASP A 13 -23.73 -22.97 15.67
CA ASP A 13 -24.04 -24.21 16.39
C ASP A 13 -25.30 -24.88 15.82
N ASP A 14 -26.32 -24.08 15.55
CA ASP A 14 -27.56 -24.51 14.90
C ASP A 14 -28.14 -23.37 14.06
N ALA A 15 -28.85 -23.70 12.98
CA ALA A 15 -29.44 -22.73 12.07
C ALA A 15 -30.78 -23.21 11.51
N HIS A 16 -31.74 -22.28 11.42
CA HIS A 16 -33.06 -22.54 10.86
C HIS A 16 -33.49 -21.41 9.91
N SER A 17 -34.36 -21.75 8.96
CA SER A 17 -35.03 -20.77 8.11
C SER A 17 -35.85 -19.79 8.96
N TYR A 18 -35.76 -18.51 8.65
CA TYR A 18 -36.49 -17.43 9.32
C TYR A 18 -37.03 -16.45 8.29
N SER A 19 -38.28 -16.03 8.43
CA SER A 19 -38.90 -15.05 7.54
C SER A 19 -39.65 -14.01 8.35
N ALA A 20 -39.34 -12.75 8.11
CA ALA A 20 -39.98 -11.59 8.74
C ALA A 20 -40.04 -10.43 7.74
N GLU A 21 -40.81 -9.40 8.04
CA GLU A 21 -41.03 -8.25 7.14
C GLU A 21 -39.71 -7.56 6.71
N LEU A 22 -38.77 -7.41 7.64
CA LEU A 22 -37.45 -6.83 7.36
C LEU A 22 -36.45 -7.83 6.73
N PHE A 23 -36.74 -9.14 6.80
CA PHE A 23 -35.87 -10.23 6.37
C PHE A 23 -36.70 -11.37 5.75
N PRO A 24 -37.23 -11.19 4.53
CA PRO A 24 -38.12 -12.17 3.90
C PRO A 24 -37.43 -13.51 3.63
N GLU A 25 -36.13 -13.49 3.35
CA GLU A 25 -35.27 -14.68 3.15
C GLU A 25 -34.13 -14.71 4.17
N GLY A 26 -34.50 -14.81 5.46
CA GLY A 26 -33.57 -14.85 6.58
C GLY A 26 -33.19 -16.27 7.02
N LEU A 27 -32.08 -16.32 7.74
CA LEU A 27 -31.68 -17.44 8.57
C LEU A 27 -31.56 -16.93 10.01
N ILE A 28 -31.92 -17.78 10.95
CA ILE A 28 -31.66 -17.57 12.37
C ILE A 28 -30.73 -18.66 12.85
N GLY A 29 -29.71 -18.30 13.62
CA GLY A 29 -28.76 -19.27 14.15
C GLY A 29 -28.27 -18.93 15.55
N VAL A 30 -27.80 -19.97 16.24
CA VAL A 30 -27.17 -19.87 17.56
C VAL A 30 -25.66 -19.84 17.37
N VAL A 31 -25.00 -18.85 17.96
CA VAL A 31 -23.54 -18.69 17.95
C VAL A 31 -23.08 -18.49 19.39
N GLY A 32 -22.66 -19.58 20.03
CA GLY A 32 -22.35 -19.61 21.46
C GLY A 32 -23.58 -19.27 22.30
N SER A 33 -23.55 -18.14 23.01
CA SER A 33 -24.68 -17.64 23.82
C SER A 33 -25.57 -16.62 23.09
N PHE A 34 -25.29 -16.31 21.83
CA PHE A 34 -26.00 -15.28 21.06
C PHE A 34 -26.90 -15.90 20.00
N LEU A 35 -28.12 -15.38 19.88
CA LEU A 35 -29.01 -15.60 18.75
C LEU A 35 -28.71 -14.55 17.68
N ARG A 36 -28.52 -14.97 16.43
CA ARG A 36 -28.22 -14.09 15.31
C ARG A 36 -29.18 -14.31 14.15
N ILE A 37 -29.78 -13.24 13.66
CA ILE A 37 -30.54 -13.22 12.41
C ILE A 37 -29.61 -12.69 11.32
N PHE A 38 -29.49 -13.42 10.21
CA PHE A 38 -28.61 -13.05 9.09
C PHE A 38 -29.22 -13.51 7.76
N THR A 39 -28.82 -12.84 6.67
CA THR A 39 -29.22 -13.17 5.30
C THR A 39 -27.98 -13.48 4.47
N ILE A 40 -28.13 -14.25 3.37
CA ILE A 40 -27.05 -14.49 2.40
C ILE A 40 -27.29 -13.56 1.21
N PRO A 41 -26.60 -12.40 1.11
CA PRO A 41 -26.99 -11.35 0.17
C PRO A 41 -26.62 -11.64 -1.29
N LYS A 42 -25.56 -12.43 -1.54
CA LYS A 42 -25.06 -12.70 -2.90
C LYS A 42 -24.67 -14.17 -3.06
N LEU A 43 -25.58 -14.94 -3.64
CA LEU A 43 -25.29 -16.30 -4.11
C LEU A 43 -24.46 -16.22 -5.40
N GLY A 44 -23.40 -17.04 -5.49
CA GLY A 44 -22.55 -17.14 -6.69
C GLY A 44 -21.20 -16.43 -6.60
N VAL A 45 -21.01 -15.51 -5.64
CA VAL A 45 -19.69 -14.94 -5.34
C VAL A 45 -18.96 -15.86 -4.38
N LYS A 46 -17.87 -16.48 -4.83
CA LYS A 46 -17.12 -17.49 -4.07
C LYS A 46 -16.09 -16.91 -3.10
N VAL A 47 -15.80 -15.61 -3.20
CA VAL A 47 -14.75 -14.94 -2.44
C VAL A 47 -15.32 -13.67 -1.83
N LYS A 48 -15.20 -13.54 -0.50
CA LYS A 48 -15.39 -12.25 0.15
C LYS A 48 -14.13 -11.43 -0.07
N GLN A 49 -14.30 -10.22 -0.58
CA GLN A 49 -13.23 -9.26 -0.78
C GLN A 49 -13.54 -8.02 0.05
N ASP A 50 -12.64 -7.70 0.96
CA ASP A 50 -12.60 -6.41 1.65
C ASP A 50 -11.48 -5.57 1.00
N SER A 51 -11.70 -4.26 0.85
CA SER A 51 -10.76 -3.35 0.19
C SER A 51 -10.24 -2.30 1.16
N MET A 52 -8.94 -2.03 1.11
CA MET A 52 -8.31 -0.93 1.82
C MET A 52 -7.82 0.11 0.80
N PRO A 53 -8.22 1.38 0.90
CA PRO A 53 -7.72 2.42 0.00
C PRO A 53 -6.23 2.67 0.27
N LEU A 54 -5.47 2.79 -0.81
CA LEU A 54 -4.04 3.13 -0.78
C LEU A 54 -3.83 4.57 -1.27
N SER A 55 -2.61 5.09 -1.11
CA SER A 55 -2.30 6.45 -1.57
C SER A 55 -1.85 6.45 -3.03
N TYR A 56 -1.09 5.44 -3.43
CA TYR A 56 -0.52 5.32 -4.77
C TYR A 56 -0.64 3.88 -5.29
N THR A 57 -0.21 3.63 -6.53
CA THR A 57 -0.26 2.29 -7.12
C THR A 57 0.69 1.32 -6.41
N PRO A 58 0.20 0.23 -5.79
CA PRO A 58 1.04 -0.76 -5.14
C PRO A 58 1.84 -1.58 -6.17
N GLN A 59 3.16 -1.63 -6.06
CA GLN A 59 4.00 -2.44 -6.96
C GLN A 59 4.48 -3.74 -6.34
N LYS A 60 4.84 -3.75 -5.05
CA LYS A 60 5.26 -4.94 -4.33
C LYS A 60 4.71 -4.95 -2.92
N MET A 61 4.44 -6.16 -2.45
CA MET A 61 3.86 -6.43 -1.15
C MET A 61 4.57 -7.63 -0.53
N ILE A 62 4.91 -7.54 0.75
CA ILE A 62 5.49 -8.65 1.53
C ILE A 62 4.79 -8.76 2.88
N LEU A 63 4.80 -9.97 3.45
CA LEU A 63 4.30 -10.22 4.80
C LEU A 63 5.45 -10.24 5.78
N ASP A 64 5.30 -9.56 6.92
CA ASP A 64 6.20 -9.76 8.05
C ASP A 64 5.96 -11.15 8.65
N PRO A 65 6.96 -12.04 8.67
CA PRO A 65 6.81 -13.38 9.25
C PRO A 65 6.37 -13.37 10.71
N ALA A 66 6.78 -12.36 11.49
CA ALA A 66 6.50 -12.28 12.92
C ALA A 66 5.10 -11.71 13.20
N THR A 67 4.79 -10.50 12.69
CA THR A 67 3.53 -9.81 13.00
C THR A 67 2.39 -10.12 12.04
N LYS A 68 2.66 -10.77 10.90
CA LYS A 68 1.71 -10.98 9.78
C LYS A 68 1.12 -9.70 9.19
N ASN A 69 1.72 -8.54 9.52
CA ASN A 69 1.39 -7.29 8.86
C ASN A 69 1.88 -7.31 7.41
N VAL A 70 1.16 -6.58 6.57
CA VAL A 70 1.48 -6.39 5.16
C VAL A 70 2.31 -5.13 5.01
N ILE A 71 3.47 -5.25 4.37
CA ILE A 71 4.32 -4.12 3.97
C ILE A 71 4.16 -3.95 2.46
N THR A 72 3.81 -2.74 2.02
CA THR A 72 3.58 -2.40 0.61
C THR A 72 4.44 -1.21 0.22
N ILE A 73 5.00 -1.25 -0.98
CA ILE A 73 5.60 -0.07 -1.64
C ILE A 73 4.67 0.42 -2.73
N GLU A 74 4.41 1.72 -2.73
CA GLU A 74 3.45 2.37 -3.62
C GLU A 74 4.14 3.51 -4.39
N PRO A 75 4.92 3.21 -5.44
CA PRO A 75 5.49 4.22 -6.32
C PRO A 75 4.52 4.65 -7.43
N GLU A 76 4.42 5.96 -7.68
CA GLU A 76 3.59 6.53 -8.74
C GLU A 76 4.41 7.44 -9.65
N HIS A 77 4.23 7.27 -10.96
CA HIS A 77 4.88 8.09 -11.97
C HIS A 77 3.98 9.25 -12.41
N GLY A 78 4.60 10.40 -12.68
CA GLY A 78 3.91 11.56 -13.22
C GLY A 78 2.86 12.11 -12.26
N THR A 79 3.19 12.15 -10.97
CA THR A 79 2.32 12.68 -9.91
C THR A 79 3.07 13.74 -9.13
N VAL A 80 2.37 14.80 -8.73
CA VAL A 80 2.91 15.91 -7.95
C VAL A 80 3.18 15.45 -6.52
N SER A 81 4.35 15.79 -5.97
CA SER A 81 4.67 15.44 -4.57
C SER A 81 3.79 16.19 -3.56
N PRO A 82 3.54 15.64 -2.37
CA PRO A 82 2.78 16.34 -1.34
C PRO A 82 3.37 17.71 -0.97
N SER A 83 4.70 17.84 -0.99
CA SER A 83 5.39 19.11 -0.75
C SER A 83 5.14 20.12 -1.88
N GLU A 84 5.27 19.70 -3.15
CA GLU A 84 4.97 20.58 -4.29
C GLU A 84 3.48 20.98 -4.29
N LYS A 85 2.58 20.04 -3.96
CA LYS A 85 1.14 20.32 -3.83
C LYS A 85 0.87 21.37 -2.75
N ALA A 86 1.52 21.27 -1.59
CA ALA A 86 1.40 22.26 -0.52
C ALA A 86 1.96 23.64 -0.91
N GLU A 87 3.08 23.67 -1.64
CA GLU A 87 3.65 24.93 -2.17
C GLU A 87 2.71 25.60 -3.18
N HIS A 88 2.14 24.83 -4.12
CA HIS A 88 1.16 25.34 -5.07
C HIS A 88 -0.10 25.88 -4.37
N LEU A 89 -0.60 25.16 -3.37
CA LEU A 89 -1.76 25.60 -2.60
C LEU A 89 -1.48 26.90 -1.83
N ALA A 90 -0.31 27.00 -1.18
CA ALA A 90 0.10 28.19 -0.46
C ALA A 90 0.27 29.41 -1.39
N GLN A 91 0.80 29.19 -2.60
CA GLN A 91 0.92 30.25 -3.61
C GLN A 91 -0.45 30.79 -4.01
N HIS A 92 -1.40 29.91 -4.33
CA HIS A 92 -2.73 30.34 -4.75
C HIS A 92 -3.54 31.00 -3.62
N GLN A 93 -3.36 30.55 -2.37
CA GLN A 93 -3.93 31.23 -1.21
C GLN A 93 -3.39 32.66 -1.08
N ALA A 94 -2.09 32.87 -1.35
CA ALA A 94 -1.49 34.21 -1.37
C ALA A 94 -2.02 35.08 -2.53
N GLU A 95 -2.46 34.47 -3.63
CA GLU A 95 -3.12 35.13 -4.76
C GLU A 95 -4.62 35.44 -4.48
N GLY A 96 -5.14 35.04 -3.33
CA GLY A 96 -6.53 35.31 -2.90
C GLY A 96 -7.57 34.34 -3.48
N LEU A 97 -7.14 33.20 -4.00
CA LEU A 97 -8.05 32.13 -4.44
C LEU A 97 -8.51 31.33 -3.22
N ASP A 98 -9.83 31.18 -3.10
CA ASP A 98 -10.45 30.37 -2.06
C ASP A 98 -10.52 28.90 -2.49
N PHE A 99 -10.19 28.00 -1.57
CA PHE A 99 -10.12 26.56 -1.84
C PHE A 99 -11.12 25.82 -0.97
N ASP A 100 -12.02 25.09 -1.63
CA ASP A 100 -12.87 24.11 -0.96
C ASP A 100 -12.09 22.80 -0.81
N ASP A 101 -11.55 22.57 0.40
CA ASP A 101 -10.77 21.37 0.72
C ASP A 101 -11.54 20.06 0.44
N GLU A 102 -12.88 20.06 0.51
CA GLU A 102 -13.70 18.88 0.23
C GLU A 102 -13.82 18.61 -1.28
N ALA A 103 -13.88 19.66 -2.09
CA ALA A 103 -13.96 19.54 -3.55
C ALA A 103 -12.67 19.00 -4.18
N PHE A 104 -11.52 19.16 -3.51
CA PHE A 104 -10.20 18.74 -3.98
C PHE A 104 -9.65 17.51 -3.25
N ASP A 105 -10.51 16.69 -2.63
CA ASP A 105 -10.08 15.39 -2.09
C ASP A 105 -9.57 14.50 -3.23
N ASP A 106 -8.30 14.07 -3.13
CA ASP A 106 -7.64 13.18 -4.09
C ASP A 106 -8.40 11.87 -4.31
N LYS A 107 -9.26 11.45 -3.35
CA LYS A 107 -10.13 10.27 -3.51
C LYS A 107 -11.27 10.49 -4.51
N ILE A 108 -11.72 11.75 -4.66
CA ILE A 108 -12.83 12.13 -5.53
C ILE A 108 -12.28 12.54 -6.89
N VAL A 109 -11.30 13.45 -6.92
CA VAL A 109 -10.78 14.03 -8.16
C VAL A 109 -9.56 13.32 -8.72
N GLY A 110 -8.92 12.45 -7.92
CA GLY A 110 -7.65 11.82 -8.27
C GLY A 110 -6.45 12.68 -7.93
N VAL A 111 -5.27 12.06 -7.90
CA VAL A 111 -4.02 12.75 -7.59
C VAL A 111 -3.58 13.68 -8.74
N PRO A 112 -3.08 14.90 -8.45
CA PRO A 112 -2.58 15.82 -9.48
C PRO A 112 -1.43 15.23 -10.29
N ARG A 113 -1.52 15.33 -11.62
CA ARG A 113 -0.51 14.81 -12.54
C ARG A 113 0.65 15.79 -12.69
N ALA A 114 1.85 15.24 -12.82
CA ALA A 114 3.09 15.96 -13.05
C ALA A 114 3.76 15.50 -14.36
N ASP A 115 4.76 16.25 -14.79
CA ASP A 115 5.54 15.94 -15.98
C ASP A 115 6.27 14.59 -15.89
N ALA A 116 6.64 14.06 -17.06
CA ALA A 116 7.44 12.86 -17.14
C ALA A 116 8.76 13.00 -16.37
N GLY A 117 9.06 12.00 -15.52
CA GLY A 117 10.28 11.98 -14.72
C GLY A 117 10.08 12.43 -13.27
N LYS A 118 8.87 12.88 -12.93
CA LYS A 118 8.43 13.08 -11.55
C LYS A 118 7.86 11.78 -10.96
N TRP A 119 8.18 11.54 -9.70
CA TRP A 119 7.84 10.37 -8.93
C TRP A 119 7.49 10.77 -7.51
N VAL A 120 6.48 10.09 -7.00
CA VAL A 120 6.18 10.01 -5.58
C VAL A 120 6.20 8.56 -5.19
N SER A 121 6.58 8.26 -3.97
CA SER A 121 6.38 6.90 -3.47
C SER A 121 6.17 6.89 -1.97
N CYS A 122 5.53 5.86 -1.47
CA CYS A 122 5.47 5.63 -0.03
C CYS A 122 5.66 4.16 0.32
N ILE A 123 6.07 3.93 1.56
CA ILE A 123 6.14 2.62 2.20
C ILE A 123 5.04 2.56 3.26
N ARG A 124 4.18 1.54 3.17
CA ARG A 124 3.06 1.36 4.08
C ARG A 124 3.15 0.04 4.82
N ILE A 125 2.85 0.06 6.11
CA ILE A 125 2.54 -1.12 6.91
C ILE A 125 1.05 -1.09 7.24
N ALA A 126 0.37 -2.20 6.97
CA ALA A 126 -1.04 -2.37 7.27
C ALA A 126 -1.32 -3.71 7.96
N ASN A 127 -2.33 -3.72 8.82
CA ASN A 127 -2.89 -4.94 9.36
C ASN A 127 -3.99 -5.44 8.40
N PRO A 128 -3.79 -6.60 7.73
CA PRO A 128 -4.76 -7.11 6.76
C PRO A 128 -6.06 -7.62 7.38
N LEU A 129 -6.08 -7.95 8.68
CA LEU A 129 -7.27 -8.46 9.37
C LEU A 129 -8.20 -7.34 9.82
N GLU A 130 -7.62 -6.26 10.35
CA GLU A 130 -8.35 -5.08 10.80
C GLU A 130 -8.61 -4.08 9.65
N VAL A 131 -7.95 -4.28 8.50
CA VAL A 131 -8.04 -3.39 7.32
C VAL A 131 -7.62 -1.95 7.67
N VAL A 132 -6.56 -1.82 8.47
CA VAL A 132 -6.04 -0.52 8.93
C VAL A 132 -4.58 -0.31 8.55
N THR A 133 -4.23 0.93 8.18
CA THR A 133 -2.83 1.34 8.04
C THR A 133 -2.24 1.57 9.43
N LEU A 134 -1.14 0.90 9.74
CA LEU A 134 -0.39 1.08 10.99
C LEU A 134 0.65 2.19 10.87
N SER A 135 1.33 2.27 9.73
CA SER A 135 2.36 3.26 9.47
C SER A 135 2.46 3.53 7.98
N LYS A 136 2.70 4.79 7.61
CA LYS A 136 3.00 5.22 6.25
C LYS A 136 4.19 6.17 6.28
N VAL A 137 5.16 5.95 5.40
CA VAL A 137 6.32 6.82 5.22
C VAL A 137 6.37 7.22 3.75
N ASP A 138 6.15 8.50 3.48
CA ASP A 138 6.33 9.08 2.15
C ASP A 138 7.83 9.25 1.86
N LEU A 139 8.22 9.01 0.61
CA LEU A 139 9.58 9.19 0.10
C LEU A 139 9.61 10.48 -0.74
N ASP A 140 10.50 11.39 -0.34
CA ASP A 140 10.64 12.71 -0.95
C ASP A 140 11.76 12.74 -2.01
N ASN A 141 11.99 13.93 -2.58
CA ASN A 141 13.12 14.19 -3.49
C ASN A 141 13.11 13.34 -4.78
N ASN A 142 11.93 13.12 -5.35
CA ASN A 142 11.76 12.40 -6.61
C ASN A 142 12.29 10.95 -6.55
N GLU A 143 12.08 10.29 -5.40
CA GLU A 143 12.45 8.90 -5.17
C GLU A 143 11.28 7.96 -5.46
N CYS A 144 11.61 6.85 -6.14
CA CYS A 144 10.69 5.79 -6.49
C CYS A 144 11.15 4.49 -5.82
N ALA A 145 10.34 3.93 -4.93
CA ALA A 145 10.56 2.60 -4.36
C ALA A 145 10.36 1.50 -5.43
N THR A 146 11.30 0.58 -5.57
CA THR A 146 11.32 -0.44 -6.64
C THR A 146 11.41 -1.88 -6.14
N SER A 147 11.95 -2.08 -4.94
CA SER A 147 12.07 -3.40 -4.31
C SER A 147 11.93 -3.29 -2.81
N VAL A 148 11.47 -4.38 -2.17
CA VAL A 148 11.28 -4.46 -0.73
C VAL A 148 11.55 -5.88 -0.26
N VAL A 149 12.26 -6.04 0.85
CA VAL A 149 12.59 -7.34 1.45
C VAL A 149 12.89 -7.20 2.94
N ILE A 150 12.54 -8.21 3.75
CA ILE A 150 12.97 -8.32 5.15
C ILE A 150 14.19 -9.22 5.21
N VAL A 151 15.28 -8.73 5.82
CA VAL A 151 16.56 -9.44 5.92
C VAL A 151 17.06 -9.37 7.36
N SER A 152 17.56 -10.48 7.88
CA SER A 152 18.35 -10.50 9.12
C SER A 152 19.83 -10.58 8.76
N PHE A 153 20.63 -9.68 9.31
CA PHE A 153 22.08 -9.66 9.08
C PHE A 153 22.81 -10.44 10.18
N ALA A 154 23.64 -11.41 9.79
CA ALA A 154 24.38 -12.24 10.74
C ALA A 154 25.36 -11.45 11.65
N ILE A 155 25.79 -10.27 11.21
CA ILE A 155 26.73 -9.40 11.92
C ILE A 155 26.02 -8.51 12.95
N GLN A 156 24.68 -8.37 12.87
CA GLN A 156 23.92 -7.50 13.77
C GLN A 156 23.66 -8.20 15.11
N GLU A 157 24.17 -7.61 16.20
CA GLU A 157 23.87 -8.07 17.56
C GLU A 157 22.34 -8.06 17.79
N GLY A 158 21.81 -9.19 18.29
CA GLY A 158 20.38 -9.38 18.53
C GLY A 158 19.55 -9.92 17.36
N ASN A 159 20.15 -10.12 16.17
CA ASN A 159 19.53 -10.76 14.99
C ASN A 159 18.14 -10.20 14.60
N SER A 160 17.85 -8.94 14.94
CA SER A 160 16.55 -8.33 14.66
C SER A 160 16.38 -8.16 13.15
N PRO A 161 15.24 -8.58 12.57
CA PRO A 161 15.00 -8.42 11.15
C PRO A 161 14.94 -6.94 10.77
N VAL A 162 15.41 -6.65 9.57
CA VAL A 162 15.54 -5.30 9.02
C VAL A 162 14.78 -5.26 7.70
N LEU A 163 13.89 -4.27 7.53
CA LEU A 163 13.29 -3.99 6.23
C LEU A 163 14.33 -3.30 5.33
N VAL A 164 14.38 -3.66 4.06
CA VAL A 164 15.27 -3.07 3.06
C VAL A 164 14.44 -2.68 1.85
N VAL A 165 14.57 -1.43 1.39
CA VAL A 165 13.77 -0.89 0.28
C VAL A 165 14.69 -0.32 -0.80
N GLY A 166 14.76 -0.97 -1.96
CA GLY A 166 15.50 -0.42 -3.10
C GLY A 166 14.76 0.78 -3.68
N THR A 167 15.46 1.88 -3.93
CA THR A 167 14.89 3.12 -4.47
C THR A 167 15.65 3.59 -5.71
N ALA A 168 15.01 4.35 -6.58
CA ALA A 168 15.66 5.05 -7.68
C ALA A 168 15.31 6.53 -7.59
N LYS A 169 16.29 7.40 -7.83
CA LYS A 169 16.08 8.85 -7.87
C LYS A 169 16.14 9.36 -9.31
N ASP A 170 15.23 10.25 -9.65
CA ASP A 170 15.13 10.86 -10.98
C ASP A 170 15.06 9.79 -12.08
N ALA A 171 14.20 8.79 -11.87
CA ALA A 171 13.98 7.73 -12.84
C ALA A 171 13.14 8.26 -14.02
N PHE A 172 13.46 7.82 -15.23
CA PHE A 172 12.73 8.10 -16.45
C PHE A 172 12.31 6.77 -17.08
N VAL A 173 11.03 6.65 -17.43
CA VAL A 173 10.47 5.40 -17.93
C VAL A 173 10.87 5.14 -19.37
N GLN A 174 10.86 6.18 -20.21
CA GLN A 174 11.11 6.05 -21.64
C GLN A 174 11.77 7.31 -22.21
N PRO A 175 13.08 7.27 -22.54
CA PRO A 175 13.99 6.12 -22.43
C PRO A 175 14.26 5.71 -20.97
N ARG A 176 14.49 4.42 -20.72
CA ARG A 176 14.77 3.92 -19.37
C ARG A 176 16.11 4.45 -18.86
N MET A 177 16.07 5.42 -17.95
CA MET A 177 17.25 6.06 -17.37
C MET A 177 17.00 6.36 -15.89
N CYS A 178 18.04 6.43 -15.07
CA CYS A 178 17.94 7.02 -13.74
C CYS A 178 19.27 7.68 -13.40
N LYS A 179 19.24 8.82 -12.68
CA LYS A 179 20.48 9.50 -12.28
C LYS A 179 21.21 8.73 -11.19
N MET A 180 20.46 8.06 -10.30
CA MET A 180 21.01 7.28 -9.19
C MET A 180 20.09 6.08 -8.89
N ALA A 181 20.62 4.85 -9.02
CA ALA A 181 20.01 3.67 -8.41
C ALA A 181 20.44 3.63 -6.94
N LEU A 182 19.61 4.18 -6.06
CA LEU A 182 19.87 4.24 -4.62
C LEU A 182 19.40 2.96 -3.94
N SER A 183 20.32 2.07 -3.59
CA SER A 183 20.04 1.03 -2.62
C SER A 183 19.88 1.65 -1.22
N MET A 184 18.70 2.18 -0.94
CA MET A 184 18.37 2.74 0.36
C MET A 184 18.07 1.61 1.35
N PHE A 185 19.03 1.29 2.21
CA PHE A 185 18.78 0.38 3.33
C PHE A 185 18.03 1.13 4.43
N ILE A 186 16.71 1.30 4.31
CA ILE A 186 15.89 1.83 5.40
C ILE A 186 15.74 0.75 6.46
N SER A 187 16.72 0.60 7.36
CA SER A 187 16.49 -0.26 8.51
C SER A 187 15.37 0.35 9.35
N LEU A 188 14.31 -0.41 9.54
CA LEU A 188 13.12 -0.01 10.26
C LEU A 188 13.02 -0.96 11.45
N SER A 189 13.36 -0.47 12.63
CA SER A 189 13.15 -1.25 13.85
C SER A 189 11.64 -1.31 14.11
N MET A 190 11.04 -2.48 13.89
CA MET A 190 9.66 -2.75 14.25
C MET A 190 9.53 -2.93 15.77
N LYS A 191 9.79 -1.86 16.53
CA LYS A 191 9.28 -1.75 17.90
C LYS A 191 7.92 -1.05 17.80
N GLU A 192 6.89 -1.69 18.33
CA GLU A 192 5.57 -1.07 18.51
C GLU A 192 4.86 -0.57 17.23
N LYS A 193 4.93 -1.35 16.13
CA LYS A 193 4.18 -1.07 14.88
C LYS A 193 4.56 0.25 14.16
N LYS A 194 5.65 0.92 14.56
CA LYS A 194 6.12 2.17 13.92
C LYS A 194 7.35 1.94 13.05
N LEU A 195 7.39 2.65 11.92
CA LEU A 195 8.54 2.73 11.05
C LEU A 195 9.46 3.87 11.52
N ASN A 196 10.67 3.55 11.97
CA ASN A 196 11.71 4.54 12.26
C ASN A 196 12.89 4.36 11.31
N LEU A 197 13.22 5.39 10.53
CA LEU A 197 14.37 5.40 9.63
C LEU A 197 15.66 5.26 10.46
N CYS A 198 16.36 4.13 10.36
CA CYS A 198 17.65 3.96 11.03
C CYS A 198 18.83 4.56 10.24
N THR A 199 18.94 4.29 8.94
CA THR A 199 20.10 4.74 8.14
C THR A 199 19.72 4.95 6.67
N ARG A 200 20.38 5.90 5.99
CA ARG A 200 20.30 6.07 4.52
C ARG A 200 21.68 5.92 3.89
N LEU A 201 21.93 4.76 3.27
CA LEU A 201 23.18 4.51 2.56
C LEU A 201 23.08 5.02 1.11
N LYS A 202 24.00 5.90 0.71
CA LYS A 202 24.10 6.40 -0.67
C LYS A 202 25.18 5.60 -1.40
N LYS A 203 24.80 4.72 -2.33
CA LYS A 203 25.76 4.13 -3.28
C LYS A 203 25.46 4.67 -4.67
N LEU A 204 26.41 5.44 -5.22
CA LEU A 204 26.32 5.98 -6.57
C LEU A 204 26.66 4.86 -7.57
N VAL A 205 25.67 4.23 -8.18
CA VAL A 205 25.91 3.39 -9.35
C VAL A 205 25.94 4.31 -10.57
N LYS A 206 27.13 4.67 -11.06
CA LYS A 206 27.28 5.31 -12.37
C LYS A 206 26.93 4.27 -13.43
N PHE A 207 25.77 4.40 -14.06
CA PHE A 207 25.49 3.71 -15.33
C PHE A 207 26.27 4.40 -16.45
N THR A 208 27.57 4.13 -16.56
CA THR A 208 28.28 4.34 -17.81
C THR A 208 27.93 3.18 -18.74
N SER A 209 27.11 3.47 -19.75
CA SER A 209 26.96 2.75 -21.02
C SER A 209 26.75 1.22 -20.96
N LEU A 210 25.49 0.79 -20.94
CA LEU A 210 25.08 -0.57 -21.31
C LEU A 210 23.92 -0.54 -22.33
N ILE A 211 24.00 0.38 -23.30
CA ILE A 211 23.09 0.45 -24.47
C ILE A 211 23.81 0.07 -25.78
N ALA A 212 25.11 -0.19 -25.77
CA ALA A 212 25.80 -0.76 -26.93
C ALA A 212 25.96 -2.27 -26.73
N LEU A 213 24.91 -3.06 -27.00
CA LEU A 213 24.94 -4.49 -27.39
C LEU A 213 23.52 -5.07 -27.42
N ASP A 214 22.66 -4.58 -28.32
CA ASP A 214 21.61 -5.44 -28.93
C ASP A 214 21.07 -4.82 -30.24
N GLN A 215 21.94 -4.71 -31.24
CA GLN A 215 21.59 -4.38 -32.63
C GLN A 215 22.21 -5.42 -33.58
N ASN A 216 22.20 -6.70 -33.19
CA ASN A 216 22.45 -7.81 -34.11
C ASN A 216 21.94 -9.13 -33.52
N ARG A 217 20.65 -9.42 -33.75
CA ARG A 217 20.12 -10.75 -34.05
C ARG A 217 18.79 -10.65 -34.76
#